data_AF-W2CWT2-F1
#
_entry.id   AF-W2CWT2-F1
#
_cell.length_a   1.000
_cell.length_b   1.000
_cell.length_c   1.000
_cell.angle_alpha   90.00
_cell.angle_beta   90.00
_cell.angle_gamma   90.00
#
_symmetry.space_group_name_H-M   'P 1'
#
loop_
_entity.id
_entity.type
_entity.pdbx_description
1 polymer ?
#
loop_
_entity_poly.entity_id
_entity_poly.type
_entity_poly.pdbx_seq_one_letter_code
_entity_poly.pdbx_strand_id
1 'polypeptide(L)'
;RLHTLLTGIGATKLLALSFYPMKSCARERIVVVPPLLRREVLDLQATEGDYILGYMLNQGFENEVRRWHDAHPDVRLHFFWDKRDAPAELRVDDTLTLHRIDDEQFLHYMAGCRGYITTAGFESVCEALYLNKPVMLIPAHLE
;
A
#
# COMPACT_ATOMS: atom_id res chain seq x y z
N ARG A 1 13.11 -1.81 -18.73
CA ARG A 1 13.49 -0.80 -19.76
C ARG A 1 13.08 -1.21 -21.17
N LEU A 2 13.45 -2.41 -21.66
CA LEU A 2 13.03 -2.88 -22.99
C LEU A 2 11.50 -2.97 -23.14
N HIS A 3 10.81 -3.54 -22.15
CA HIS A 3 9.33 -3.60 -22.13
C HIS A 3 8.69 -2.21 -22.31
N THR A 4 9.08 -1.23 -21.49
CA THR A 4 8.59 0.16 -21.58
C THR A 4 8.89 0.82 -22.94
N LEU A 5 10.04 0.51 -23.55
CA LEU A 5 10.38 1.02 -24.88
C LEU A 5 9.46 0.42 -25.95
N LEU A 6 9.20 -0.89 -25.89
CA LEU A 6 8.33 -1.59 -26.83
C LEU A 6 6.87 -1.15 -26.69
N THR A 7 6.35 -1.05 -25.47
CA THR A 7 4.98 -0.60 -25.21
C THR A 7 4.77 0.90 -25.47
N GLY A 8 5.86 1.69 -25.52
CA GLY A 8 5.84 3.12 -25.82
C GLY A 8 6.01 3.48 -27.30
N ILE A 9 6.14 2.50 -28.21
CA ILE A 9 6.28 2.79 -29.65
C ILE A 9 5.02 3.49 -30.16
N GLY A 10 5.19 4.62 -30.87
CA GLY A 10 4.08 5.43 -31.37
C GLY A 10 3.48 6.41 -30.35
N ALA A 11 3.89 6.36 -29.07
CA ALA A 11 3.40 7.29 -28.06
C ALA A 11 3.95 8.71 -28.28
N THR A 12 3.07 9.71 -28.19
CA THR A 12 3.45 11.13 -28.23
C THR A 12 4.16 11.56 -26.94
N LYS A 13 3.75 11.01 -25.79
CA LYS A 13 4.28 11.30 -24.46
C LYS A 13 4.30 10.04 -23.60
N LEU A 14 5.27 9.97 -22.69
CA LEU A 14 5.36 8.96 -21.63
C LEU A 14 5.04 9.66 -20.30
N LEU A 15 4.00 9.22 -19.60
CA LEU A 15 3.63 9.79 -18.31
C LEU A 15 4.34 9.00 -17.20
N ALA A 16 5.13 9.70 -16.39
CA ALA A 16 5.79 9.11 -15.23
C ALA A 16 5.16 9.66 -13.95
N LEU A 17 4.61 8.77 -13.13
CA LEU A 17 4.04 9.15 -11.84
C LEU A 17 5.16 9.47 -10.85
N SER A 18 4.99 10.50 -10.03
CA SER A 18 5.91 10.84 -8.95
C SER A 18 5.17 11.44 -7.77
N PHE A 19 5.47 10.94 -6.57
CA PHE A 19 4.95 11.49 -5.31
C PHE A 19 5.63 12.80 -4.88
N TYR A 20 6.75 13.19 -5.51
CA TYR A 20 7.42 14.47 -5.31
C TYR A 20 7.66 15.20 -6.64
N PRO A 21 7.84 16.53 -6.62
CA PRO A 21 8.12 17.28 -7.84
C PRO A 21 9.41 16.80 -8.52
N MET A 22 9.28 16.34 -9.76
CA MET A 22 10.42 16.00 -10.63
C MET A 22 10.29 16.70 -11.98
N LYS A 23 11.42 16.99 -12.62
CA LYS A 23 11.45 17.61 -13.95
C LYS A 23 11.13 16.59 -15.03
N SER A 24 10.27 16.99 -15.97
CA SER A 24 10.02 16.27 -17.22
C SER A 24 11.27 16.20 -18.10
N CYS A 25 11.41 15.13 -18.88
CA CYS A 25 12.49 14.93 -19.83
C CYS A 25 11.96 14.98 -21.27
N ALA A 26 12.01 16.15 -21.89
CA ALA A 26 11.50 16.36 -23.25
C ALA A 26 12.22 15.49 -24.30
N ARG A 27 13.55 15.30 -24.15
CA ARG A 27 14.36 14.46 -25.05
C ARG A 27 13.85 13.01 -25.11
N GLU A 28 13.37 12.50 -23.98
CA GLU A 28 12.82 11.14 -23.87
C GLU A 28 11.28 11.11 -23.95
N ARG A 29 10.64 12.26 -24.22
CA ARG A 29 9.18 12.46 -24.23
C ARG A 29 8.51 12.12 -22.88
N ILE A 30 9.25 12.17 -21.76
CA ILE A 30 8.74 11.89 -20.42
C ILE A 30 8.14 13.17 -19.83
N VAL A 31 6.88 13.09 -19.40
CA VAL A 31 6.20 14.11 -18.60
C VAL A 31 5.94 13.54 -17.22
N VAL A 32 6.45 14.21 -16.18
CA VAL A 32 6.17 13.83 -14.81
C VAL A 32 4.80 14.37 -14.40
N VAL A 33 3.97 13.51 -13.83
CA VAL A 33 2.62 13.82 -13.33
C VAL A 33 2.48 13.33 -11.88
N PRO A 34 1.57 13.90 -11.09
CA PRO A 34 1.30 13.43 -9.71
C PRO A 34 0.80 11.97 -9.70
N PRO A 35 0.83 11.29 -8.54
CA PRO A 35 0.30 9.93 -8.42
C PRO A 35 -1.21 9.89 -8.65
N LEU A 36 -1.73 8.71 -8.99
CA LEU A 36 -3.13 8.50 -9.28
C LEU A 36 -3.87 8.06 -8.02
N LEU A 37 -4.38 9.04 -7.27
CA LEU A 37 -5.17 8.76 -6.08
C LEU A 37 -6.61 8.41 -6.46
N ARG A 38 -7.12 7.36 -5.81
CA ARG A 38 -8.54 7.03 -5.77
C ARG A 38 -9.36 8.20 -5.20
N ARG A 39 -10.57 8.42 -5.72
CA ARG A 39 -11.41 9.54 -5.27
C ARG A 39 -11.80 9.40 -3.80
N GLU A 40 -12.03 8.16 -3.40
CA GLU A 40 -12.36 7.72 -2.06
C GLU A 40 -11.34 8.24 -1.04
N VAL A 41 -10.05 8.25 -1.39
CA VAL A 41 -8.98 8.77 -0.54
C VAL A 41 -9.10 10.28 -0.31
N LEU A 42 -9.57 11.01 -1.32
CA LEU A 42 -9.72 12.47 -1.25
C LEU A 42 -10.85 12.88 -0.29
N ASP A 43 -11.84 12.01 -0.10
CA ASP A 43 -13.00 12.24 0.75
C ASP A 43 -12.79 11.76 2.20
N LEU A 44 -11.71 11.02 2.46
CA LEU A 44 -11.38 10.51 3.80
C LEU A 44 -10.71 11.59 4.67
N GLN A 45 -10.97 11.51 5.97
CA GLN A 45 -10.28 12.30 6.99
C GLN A 45 -9.36 11.39 7.80
N ALA A 46 -8.07 11.69 7.80
CA ALA A 46 -7.08 10.94 8.55
C ALA A 46 -7.23 11.17 10.06
N THR A 47 -7.17 10.10 10.85
CA THR A 47 -7.20 10.13 12.32
C THR A 47 -6.05 9.34 12.92
N GLU A 48 -5.60 9.66 14.13
CA GLU A 48 -4.57 8.89 14.83
C GLU A 48 -5.21 7.76 15.64
N GLY A 49 -5.44 6.61 15.00
CA GLY A 49 -5.88 5.40 15.71
C GLY A 49 -4.73 4.69 16.41
N ASP A 50 -5.03 3.53 17.00
CA ASP A 50 -4.14 2.79 17.91
C ASP A 50 -3.60 1.47 17.33
N TYR A 51 -3.78 1.25 16.03
CA TYR A 51 -3.37 0.02 15.34
C TYR A 51 -2.43 0.28 14.17
N ILE A 52 -1.59 -0.70 13.88
CA ILE A 52 -0.75 -0.75 12.69
C ILE A 52 -1.53 -1.44 11.57
N LEU A 53 -1.54 -0.83 10.38
CA LEU A 53 -2.07 -1.43 9.16
C LEU A 53 -0.95 -2.12 8.39
N GLY A 54 -1.24 -3.27 7.80
CA GLY A 54 -0.32 -3.96 6.90
C GLY A 54 -1.00 -4.52 5.65
N TYR A 55 -0.20 -4.75 4.61
CA TYR A 55 -0.65 -5.37 3.36
C TYR A 55 0.36 -6.44 2.91
N MET A 56 -0.12 -7.68 2.69
CA MET A 56 0.71 -8.85 2.38
C MET A 56 0.20 -9.56 1.13
N LEU A 57 1.00 -9.58 0.07
CA LEU A 57 0.71 -10.36 -1.14
C LEU A 57 1.33 -11.77 -1.11
N ASN A 58 2.41 -11.95 -0.34
CA ASN A 58 3.09 -13.23 -0.24
C ASN A 58 2.71 -13.94 1.07
N GLN A 59 2.29 -15.20 0.97
CA GLN A 59 1.95 -16.04 2.13
C GLN A 59 3.12 -16.18 3.12
N GLY A 60 4.37 -16.04 2.68
CA GLY A 60 5.54 -16.08 3.55
C GLY A 60 5.50 -15.04 4.67
N PHE A 61 4.94 -13.85 4.42
CA PHE A 61 4.86 -12.78 5.41
C PHE A 61 3.86 -13.05 6.53
N GLU A 62 2.83 -13.86 6.29
CA GLU A 62 1.83 -14.22 7.31
C GLU A 62 2.53 -14.80 8.55
N ASN A 63 3.41 -15.78 8.34
CA ASN A 63 4.12 -16.44 9.42
C ASN A 63 5.06 -15.49 10.16
N GLU A 64 5.63 -14.48 9.48
CA GLU A 64 6.48 -13.49 10.13
C GLU A 64 5.67 -12.53 11.01
N VAL A 65 4.53 -12.07 10.50
CA VAL A 65 3.61 -11.21 11.25
C VAL A 65 3.09 -11.93 12.48
N ARG A 66 2.67 -13.19 12.35
CA ARG A 66 2.23 -14.00 13.51
C ARG A 66 3.33 -14.16 14.55
N ARG A 67 4.55 -14.52 14.14
CA ARG A 67 5.68 -14.64 15.08
C ARG A 67 6.02 -13.32 15.77
N TRP A 68 5.95 -12.20 15.05
CA TRP A 68 6.19 -10.89 15.64
C TRP A 68 5.07 -10.51 16.62
N HIS A 69 3.82 -10.82 16.26
CA HIS A 69 2.64 -10.61 17.09
C HIS A 69 2.68 -11.41 18.39
N ASP A 70 3.08 -12.68 18.34
CA ASP A 70 3.25 -13.53 19.53
C ASP A 70 4.23 -12.92 20.55
N ALA A 71 5.22 -12.14 20.08
CA ALA A 71 6.17 -11.42 20.91
C ALA A 71 5.69 -10.02 21.35
N HIS A 72 4.63 -9.48 20.73
CA HIS A 72 4.06 -8.15 20.97
C HIS A 72 2.52 -8.16 21.01
N PRO A 73 1.90 -8.98 21.89
CA PRO A 73 0.45 -9.23 21.87
C PRO A 73 -0.41 -8.01 22.22
N ASP A 74 0.18 -6.96 22.79
CA ASP A 74 -0.48 -5.71 23.14
C ASP A 74 -0.64 -4.74 21.94
N VAL A 75 0.07 -5.00 20.83
CA VAL A 75 0.01 -4.15 19.65
C VAL A 75 -1.14 -4.56 18.74
N ARG A 76 -2.06 -3.62 18.45
CA ARG A 76 -3.15 -3.87 17.51
C ARG A 76 -2.67 -3.86 16.07
N LEU A 77 -3.01 -4.89 15.32
CA LEU A 77 -2.62 -5.16 13.94
C LEU A 77 -3.85 -5.46 13.09
N HIS A 78 -3.96 -4.76 11.97
CA HIS A 78 -4.89 -5.10 10.90
C HIS A 78 -4.10 -5.36 9.63
N PHE A 79 -4.19 -6.56 9.08
CA PHE A 79 -3.41 -6.94 7.91
C PHE A 79 -4.30 -7.44 6.79
N PHE A 80 -4.14 -6.88 5.59
CA PHE A 80 -4.82 -7.34 4.38
C PHE A 80 -3.95 -8.36 3.64
N TRP A 81 -4.53 -9.50 3.24
CA TRP A 81 -3.81 -10.62 2.63
C TRP A 81 -4.51 -11.24 1.41
N ASP A 82 -3.74 -11.80 0.47
CA ASP A 82 -4.29 -12.54 -0.69
C ASP A 82 -4.58 -14.01 -0.32
N LYS A 83 -5.57 -14.22 0.53
CA LYS A 83 -6.07 -15.56 0.91
C LYS A 83 -7.55 -15.68 0.59
N ARG A 84 -7.86 -16.08 -0.64
CA ARG A 84 -9.24 -16.06 -1.18
C ARG A 84 -10.22 -16.98 -0.45
N ASP A 85 -9.72 -18.12 0.02
CA ASP A 85 -10.51 -19.13 0.74
C ASP A 85 -10.73 -18.79 2.23
N ALA A 86 -10.11 -17.72 2.73
CA ALA A 86 -10.33 -17.24 4.09
C ALA A 86 -11.67 -16.49 4.20
N PRO A 87 -12.27 -16.39 5.40
CA PRO A 87 -13.37 -15.47 5.64
C PRO A 87 -12.94 -14.02 5.33
N ALA A 88 -13.92 -13.15 5.07
CA ALA A 88 -13.65 -11.74 4.77
C ALA A 88 -12.82 -11.06 5.88
N GLU A 89 -13.14 -11.39 7.13
CA GLU A 89 -12.37 -11.02 8.31
C GLU A 89 -12.07 -12.30 9.11
N LEU A 90 -10.80 -12.51 9.44
CA LEU A 90 -10.32 -13.55 10.33
C LEU A 90 -9.68 -12.89 11.56
N ARG A 91 -10.45 -12.83 12.65
CA ARG A 91 -9.93 -12.42 13.95
C ARG A 91 -9.09 -13.55 14.56
N VAL A 92 -7.79 -13.31 14.70
CA VAL A 92 -6.86 -14.29 15.29
C VAL A 92 -6.97 -14.24 16.81
N ASP A 93 -6.98 -13.04 17.38
CA ASP A 93 -7.21 -12.76 18.79
C ASP A 93 -7.78 -11.34 18.98
N ASP A 94 -7.60 -10.72 20.15
CA ASP A 94 -8.12 -9.37 20.43
C ASP A 94 -7.34 -8.23 19.76
N THR A 95 -6.12 -8.50 19.29
CA THR A 95 -5.19 -7.48 18.79
C THR A 95 -4.71 -7.78 17.37
N LEU A 96 -4.91 -8.98 16.82
CA LEU A 96 -4.60 -9.30 15.42
C LEU A 96 -5.85 -9.71 14.63
N THR A 97 -6.13 -8.93 13.58
CA THR A 97 -7.17 -9.25 12.60
C THR A 97 -6.60 -9.29 11.18
N LEU A 98 -6.94 -10.35 10.44
CA LEU A 98 -6.55 -10.54 9.06
C LEU A 98 -7.76 -10.35 8.14
N HIS A 99 -7.65 -9.44 7.20
CA HIS A 99 -8.71 -9.06 6.26
C HIS A 99 -8.38 -9.58 4.88
N ARG A 100 -9.36 -10.15 4.18
CA ARG A 100 -9.21 -10.38 2.74
C ARG A 100 -9.03 -9.03 2.05
N ILE A 101 -8.27 -9.00 0.95
CA ILE A 101 -8.10 -7.80 0.14
C ILE A 101 -9.47 -7.22 -0.24
N ASP A 102 -9.71 -5.99 0.22
CA ASP A 102 -10.86 -5.16 -0.06
C ASP A 102 -10.39 -3.71 -0.16
N ASP A 103 -10.60 -3.11 -1.31
CA ASP A 103 -10.02 -1.83 -1.67
C ASP A 103 -10.60 -0.65 -0.87
N GLU A 104 -11.89 -0.67 -0.55
CA GLU A 104 -12.55 0.39 0.20
C GLU A 104 -12.27 0.26 1.69
N GLN A 105 -12.36 -0.96 2.21
CA GLN A 105 -12.09 -1.25 3.61
C GLN A 105 -10.63 -0.94 3.95
N PHE A 106 -9.69 -1.31 3.07
CA PHE A 106 -8.28 -1.00 3.24
C PHE A 106 -8.02 0.50 3.38
N LEU A 107 -8.67 1.33 2.55
CA LEU A 107 -8.54 2.79 2.66
C LEU A 107 -9.10 3.34 3.97
N HIS A 108 -10.22 2.80 4.45
CA HIS A 108 -10.79 3.21 5.72
C HIS A 108 -9.86 2.86 6.90
N TYR A 109 -9.27 1.66 6.90
CA TYR A 109 -8.25 1.29 7.86
C TYR A 109 -6.98 2.14 7.71
N MET A 110 -6.60 2.53 6.49
CA MET A 110 -5.43 3.39 6.28
C MET A 110 -5.66 4.77 6.88
N ALA A 111 -6.83 5.37 6.65
CA ALA A 111 -7.19 6.66 7.22
C ALA A 111 -7.20 6.64 8.76
N GLY A 112 -7.54 5.51 9.38
CA GLY A 112 -7.56 5.36 10.84
C GLY A 112 -6.28 4.83 11.48
N CYS A 113 -5.30 4.31 10.73
CA CYS A 113 -4.15 3.65 11.36
C CYS A 113 -3.16 4.63 12.00
N ARG A 114 -2.37 4.12 12.94
CA ARG A 114 -1.21 4.81 13.52
C ARG A 114 0.00 4.82 12.60
N GLY A 115 0.04 3.87 11.67
CA GLY A 115 1.14 3.65 10.74
C GLY A 115 0.84 2.47 9.81
N TYR A 116 1.45 2.51 8.63
CA TYR A 116 1.25 1.53 7.56
C TYR A 116 2.55 0.79 7.25
N ILE A 117 2.53 -0.54 7.24
CA ILE A 117 3.64 -1.41 6.85
C ILE A 117 3.33 -2.03 5.49
N THR A 118 4.27 -1.93 4.54
CA THR A 118 4.01 -2.38 3.17
C THR A 118 5.25 -2.81 2.43
N THR A 119 5.05 -3.65 1.41
CA THR A 119 6.10 -4.09 0.49
C THR A 119 6.45 -3.09 -0.61
N ALA A 120 6.16 -1.80 -0.38
CA ALA A 120 6.40 -0.67 -1.27
C ALA A 120 5.54 -0.65 -2.56
N GLY A 121 4.26 -1.01 -2.46
CA GLY A 121 3.29 -0.76 -3.53
C GLY A 121 3.16 0.74 -3.81
N PHE A 122 3.43 1.17 -5.04
CA PHE A 122 3.51 2.60 -5.38
C PHE A 122 2.24 3.37 -5.02
N GLU A 123 1.06 2.88 -5.42
CA GLU A 123 -0.20 3.59 -5.19
C GLU A 123 -0.57 3.64 -3.71
N SER A 124 -0.52 2.52 -2.98
CA SER A 124 -0.85 2.51 -1.55
C SER A 124 0.10 3.36 -0.70
N VAL A 125 1.36 3.47 -1.11
CA VAL A 125 2.31 4.41 -0.50
C VAL A 125 1.90 5.86 -0.78
N CYS A 126 1.48 6.17 -2.01
CA CYS A 126 0.99 7.52 -2.33
C CYS A 126 -0.27 7.90 -1.55
N GLU A 127 -1.19 6.95 -1.35
CA GLU A 127 -2.40 7.15 -0.55
C GLU A 127 -2.08 7.38 0.93
N ALA A 128 -1.15 6.60 1.49
CA ALA A 128 -0.69 6.78 2.87
C ALA A 128 0.00 8.13 3.05
N LEU A 129 0.84 8.55 2.08
CA LEU A 129 1.47 9.87 2.09
C LEU A 129 0.44 10.99 1.99
N TYR A 130 -0.59 10.85 1.14
CA TYR A 130 -1.68 11.82 1.04
C TYR A 130 -2.45 11.97 2.36
N LEU A 131 -2.72 10.85 3.04
CA LEU A 131 -3.36 10.80 4.36
C LEU A 131 -2.40 11.13 5.53
N ASN A 132 -1.17 11.56 5.23
CA ASN A 132 -0.13 11.89 6.21
C ASN A 132 0.16 10.76 7.21
N LYS A 133 0.16 9.51 6.73
CA LYS A 133 0.42 8.32 7.54
C LYS A 133 1.89 7.97 7.57
N PRO A 134 2.48 7.68 8.74
CA PRO A 134 3.81 7.09 8.82
C PRO A 134 3.84 5.75 8.08
N VAL A 135 4.83 5.55 7.21
CA VAL A 135 4.97 4.32 6.42
C VAL A 135 6.30 3.63 6.72
N MET A 136 6.26 2.34 7.01
CA MET A 136 7.42 1.45 7.02
C MET A 136 7.43 0.63 5.73
N LEU A 137 8.48 0.83 4.93
CA LEU A 137 8.66 0.14 3.66
C LEU A 137 9.57 -1.08 3.85
N ILE A 138 9.09 -2.25 3.43
CA ILE A 138 9.85 -3.51 3.41
C ILE A 138 9.92 -3.98 1.95
N PRO A 139 10.85 -3.45 1.14
CA PRO A 139 10.88 -3.75 -0.29
C PRO A 139 11.00 -5.25 -0.53
N ALA A 140 9.98 -5.85 -1.11
CA ALA A 140 10.00 -7.24 -1.54
C ALA A 140 10.27 -7.28 -3.05
N HIS A 141 11.13 -8.19 -3.49
CA HIS A 141 11.28 -8.44 -4.92
C HIS A 141 10.02 -9.16 -5.42
N LEU A 142 9.28 -8.52 -6.32
CA LEU A 142 8.28 -9.20 -7.13
C LEU A 142 9.05 -9.81 -8.31
N GLU A 143 9.24 -11.13 -8.28
CA GLU A 143 9.71 -11.91 -9.44
C GLU A 143 8.66 -11.93 -10.55
#